data_AF-A0A840IIY3-F1
#
_entry.id   AF-A0A840IIY3-F1
#
_cell.length_a   1.000
_cell.length_b   1.000
_cell.length_c   1.000
_cell.angle_alpha   90.00
_cell.angle_beta   90.00
_cell.angle_gamma   90.00
#
_symmetry.space_group_name_H-M   'P 1'
#
loop_
_entity.id
_entity.type
_entity.pdbx_description
1 polymer ?
#
loop_
_entity_poly.entity_id
_entity_poly.type
_entity_poly.pdbx_seq_one_letter_code
_entity_poly.pdbx_strand_id
1 'polypeptide(L)' 'MPIPSVTRDPADDYLVALARAQQVDAIVSGDRDLVEAGIERPPVQRPADFIGLLSRS' A
#
# COMPACT_ATOMS: atom_id res chain seq x y z
N MET A 1 -22.58 8.85 -7.69
CA MET A 1 -21.64 8.09 -8.54
C MET A 1 -20.91 7.09 -7.65
N PRO A 2 -20.61 5.86 -8.11
CA PRO A 2 -19.70 4.97 -7.39
C PRO A 2 -18.29 5.59 -7.38
N ILE A 3 -17.61 5.50 -6.24
CA ILE A 3 -16.20 5.85 -6.13
C ILE A 3 -15.42 4.74 -6.85
N PRO A 4 -14.54 5.07 -7.82
CA PRO A 4 -13.71 4.06 -8.46
C PRO A 4 -12.80 3.39 -7.43
N SER A 5 -12.83 2.06 -7.35
CA SER A 5 -11.90 1.31 -6.50
C SER A 5 -10.48 1.38 -7.05
N VAL A 6 -9.53 1.49 -6.13
CA VAL A 6 -8.08 1.50 -6.41
C VAL A 6 -7.53 0.07 -6.35
N THR A 7 -8.08 -0.74 -5.46
CA THR A 7 -7.71 -2.15 -5.24
C THR A 7 -8.78 -3.09 -5.77
N ARG A 8 -8.46 -4.39 -5.85
CA ARG A 8 -9.42 -5.45 -6.20
C ARG A 8 -10.47 -5.62 -5.11
N ASP A 9 -10.04 -5.61 -3.84
CA ASP A 9 -10.93 -5.62 -2.68
C ASP A 9 -11.21 -4.17 -2.23
N PRO A 10 -12.46 -3.68 -2.32
CA PRO A 10 -12.81 -2.32 -1.88
C PRO A 10 -12.53 -2.02 -0.41
N ALA A 11 -12.36 -3.04 0.45
CA ALA A 11 -11.98 -2.83 1.85
C ALA A 11 -10.57 -2.22 1.98
N ASP A 12 -9.68 -2.54 1.04
CA ASP A 12 -8.31 -2.04 1.02
C ASP A 12 -8.19 -0.58 0.60
N ASP A 13 -9.19 -0.04 -0.12
CA ASP A 13 -9.20 1.34 -0.60
C ASP A 13 -9.06 2.35 0.55
N TYR A 14 -9.56 2.01 1.74
CA TYR A 14 -9.40 2.82 2.94
C TYR A 14 -7.93 2.97 3.34
N LEU A 15 -7.15 1.88 3.29
CA LEU A 15 -5.73 1.91 3.65
C LEU A 15 -4.94 2.79 2.69
N VAL A 16 -5.25 2.71 1.39
CA VAL A 16 -4.63 3.55 0.36
C VAL A 16 -5.00 5.02 0.55
N ALA A 17 -6.27 5.31 0.81
CA ALA A 17 -6.75 6.66 1.06
C ALA A 17 -6.08 7.27 2.30
N LEU A 18 -6.01 6.51 3.40
CA LEU A 18 -5.36 6.94 4.63
C LEU A 18 -3.86 7.20 4.42
N ALA A 19 -3.16 6.30 3.73
CA ALA A 19 -1.74 6.42 3.45
C ALA A 19 -1.43 7.68 2.63
N ARG A 20 -2.24 7.98 1.60
CA ARG A 20 -2.13 9.22 0.81
C ARG A 20 -2.43 10.47 1.63
N ALA A 21 -3.47 10.43 2.46
CA ALA A 21 -3.84 11.56 3.31
C ALA A 21 -2.76 11.90 4.34
N GLN A 22 -2.06 10.88 4.85
CA GLN A 22 -0.95 11.04 5.80
C GLN A 22 0.42 11.18 5.14
N GLN A 23 0.49 11.16 3.80
CA GLN A 23 1.72 11.32 3.04
C GLN A 23 2.83 10.35 3.47
N VAL A 24 2.49 9.10 3.79
CA VAL A 24 3.46 8.10 4.23
C VAL A 24 4.38 7.70 3.07
N ASP A 25 5.61 7.28 3.38
CA ASP A 25 6.58 6.87 2.36
C ASP A 25 6.25 5.52 1.73
N ALA A 26 5.60 4.62 2.48
CA ALA A 26 5.21 3.29 2.02
C ALA A 26 4.08 2.72 2.88
N ILE A 27 3.30 1.81 2.31
CA ILE A 27 2.45 0.87 3.06
C ILE A 27 3.22 -0.44 3.19
N VAL A 28 3.29 -1.00 4.40
CA VAL A 28 3.91 -2.32 4.61
C VAL A 28 2.80 -3.32 4.92
N SER A 29 2.63 -4.33 4.07
CA SER A 29 1.55 -5.31 4.22
C SER A 29 1.95 -6.70 3.75
N GLY A 30 1.45 -7.72 4.46
CA GLY A 30 1.51 -9.12 4.03
C GLY A 30 0.32 -9.53 3.15
N ASP A 31 -0.66 -8.64 2.99
CA ASP A 31 -1.83 -8.90 2.14
C ASP A 31 -1.41 -8.97 0.68
N ARG A 32 -1.75 -10.09 0.02
CA ARG A 32 -1.38 -10.34 -1.36
C ARG A 32 -2.11 -9.41 -2.33
N ASP A 33 -3.39 -9.14 -2.11
CA ASP A 33 -4.18 -8.31 -3.01
C ASP A 33 -3.66 -6.86 -2.97
N LEU A 34 -3.28 -6.37 -1.79
CA LEU A 34 -2.69 -5.04 -1.66
C LEU A 34 -1.28 -4.94 -2.26
N VAL A 35 -0.45 -5.96 -2.06
CA VAL A 35 0.92 -6.01 -2.64
C VAL A 35 0.87 -6.11 -4.17
N GLU A 36 -0.07 -6.87 -4.72
CA GLU A 36 -0.23 -7.05 -6.17
C GLU A 36 -1.07 -5.93 -6.84
N ALA A 37 -1.60 -4.97 -6.06
CA ALA A 37 -2.44 -3.88 -6.56
C ALA A 37 -1.72 -2.87 -7.47
N GLY A 38 -0.39 -2.93 -7.58
CA GLY A 38 0.38 -2.05 -8.48
C GLY A 38 0.32 -0.56 -8.08
N ILE A 39 0.09 -0.28 -6.79
CA ILE A 39 0.02 1.08 -6.28
C ILE A 39 1.44 1.65 -6.19
N GLU A 40 1.73 2.68 -6.98
CA GLU A 40 3.05 3.32 -6.98
C GLU A 40 3.20 4.40 -5.90
N ARG A 41 2.09 5.00 -5.45
CA ARG A 41 2.11 6.17 -4.54
C ARG A 41 0.99 6.12 -3.48
N PRO A 42 1.33 5.85 -2.21
CA PRO A 42 2.63 5.31 -1.75
C PRO A 42 2.81 3.85 -2.18
N PRO A 43 4.05 3.37 -2.40
CA PRO A 43 4.31 1.98 -2.75
C PRO A 43 3.89 1.03 -1.63
N VAL A 44 3.37 -0.14 -2.02
CA VAL A 44 3.11 -1.24 -1.08
C VAL A 44 4.32 -2.17 -1.06
N GLN A 45 4.90 -2.38 0.12
CA GLN A 45 6.07 -3.22 0.35
C GLN A 45 5.68 -4.46 1.16
N ARG A 46 6.27 -5.61 0.84
CA ARG A 46 6.20 -6.77 1.74
C ARG A 46 7.05 -6.49 2.98
N PRO A 47 6.70 -7.03 4.16
CA PRO A 47 7.49 -6.85 5.37
C PRO A 47 8.96 -7.25 5.19
N ALA A 48 9.23 -8.37 4.52
CA ALA A 48 10.60 -8.83 4.28
C ALA A 48 11.43 -7.83 3.44
N ASP A 49 10.83 -7.27 2.39
CA ASP A 49 11.48 -6.28 1.52
C ASP A 49 11.73 -4.97 2.28
N PHE A 50 10.77 -4.56 3.12
CA PHE A 50 10.88 -3.37 3.95
C PHE A 50 12.01 -3.47 4.99
N ILE A 51 12.18 -4.63 5.64
CA ILE A 51 13.33 -4.87 6.54
C ILE A 51 14.66 -4.71 5.79
N GLY A 52 14.72 -5.16 4.53
CA GLY A 52 15.88 -4.97 3.65
C GLY A 52 16.20 -3.50 3.35
N LEU A 53 15.18 -2.64 3.27
CA LEU A 53 15.35 -1.18 3.11
C LEU A 53 15.86 -0.52 4.39
N LEU A 54 15.30 -0.87 5.55
CA LEU A 54 15.72 -0.32 6.85
C LEU A 54 17.17 -0.66 7.18
N SER A 55 17.63 -1.85 6.81
CA SER A 55 19.02 -2.29 7.06
C SER A 55 20.06 -1.56 6.21
N ARG A 56 19.63 -0.76 5.22
CA ARG A 56 20.49 0.01 4.31
C ARG A 56 20.46 1.52 4.59
N SER A 57 19.70 1.94 5.59
CA SER A 57 19.47 3.33 5.98
C SER A 57 20.35 3.71 7.18
#